data_AF-A0AA38U3G8-F1
#
_entry.id   AF-A0AA38U3G8-F1
#
_cell.length_a   1.000
_cell.length_b   1.000
_cell.length_c   1.000
_cell.angle_alpha   90.00
_cell.angle_beta   90.00
_cell.angle_gamma   90.00
#
_symmetry.space_group_name_H-M   'P 1'
#
loop_
_entity.id
_entity.type
_entity.pdbx_description
1 polymer ?
#
loop_
_entity_poly.entity_id
_entity_poly.type
_entity_poly.pdbx_seq_one_letter_code
_entity_poly.pdbx_strand_id
1 'polypeptide(L)'
;MPHSCQTYSLPEGVELSFTDSGPPLDSNDYTTVVVIHGSVFNANQFQILHQYAHAHNLRTVLLHRRGYIGSTPYTSEELREIKHGSMEFWERLSAQLVQFLEMLVEKEHIPKLQKTASHMSGGLAIMGWSAGCQMILALLGVAHSPMISNKVYVLLQNYIGKFLLYDPPYVAFGYPDPLEDIKYYVPWKDTSLPPEDLPVAFSEWVGSYYDHPYYEHEPRKSPSLTTIHDLDGLPKRKAENSLASWSDEEKAMGIEPQAGEAEVLTCVLR
;
A
#
# COMPACT_ATOMS: atom_id res chain seq x y z
N MET A 1 -6.32 14.11 19.96
CA MET A 1 -7.65 13.51 19.67
C MET A 1 -7.45 12.56 18.49
N PRO A 2 -7.98 11.33 18.51
CA PRO A 2 -7.94 10.47 17.34
C PRO A 2 -8.65 11.19 16.17
N HIS A 3 -8.04 11.17 14.99
CA HIS A 3 -8.64 11.76 13.79
C HIS A 3 -9.90 10.97 13.43
N SER A 4 -11.01 11.66 13.18
CA SER A 4 -12.26 10.99 12.80
C SER A 4 -12.08 10.29 11.46
N CYS A 5 -12.58 9.06 11.36
CA CYS A 5 -12.73 8.38 10.08
C CYS A 5 -13.77 9.14 9.25
N GLN A 6 -13.47 9.29 7.96
CA GLN A 6 -14.31 9.91 6.95
C GLN A 6 -14.52 8.91 5.82
N THR A 7 -15.60 9.06 5.07
CA THR A 7 -15.91 8.19 3.94
C THR A 7 -16.32 9.02 2.73
N TYR A 8 -15.72 8.73 1.58
CA TYR A 8 -16.18 9.24 0.30
C TYR A 8 -16.91 8.13 -0.46
N SER A 9 -18.15 8.40 -0.85
CA SER A 9 -18.91 7.57 -1.77
C SER A 9 -18.59 7.97 -3.21
N LEU A 10 -17.91 7.08 -3.92
CA LEU A 10 -17.62 7.16 -5.34
C LEU A 10 -18.85 6.72 -6.17
N PRO A 11 -18.85 6.98 -7.49
CA PRO A 11 -19.76 6.34 -8.44
C PRO A 11 -19.92 4.83 -8.23
N GLU A 12 -21.06 4.29 -8.65
CA GLU A 12 -21.42 2.86 -8.56
C GLU A 12 -21.52 2.31 -7.12
N GLY A 13 -21.57 3.18 -6.11
CA GLY A 13 -21.79 2.79 -4.72
C GLY A 13 -20.52 2.28 -4.02
N VAL A 14 -19.34 2.55 -4.58
CA VAL A 14 -18.07 2.24 -3.91
C VAL A 14 -17.78 3.30 -2.86
N GLU A 15 -17.52 2.88 -1.63
CA GLU A 15 -17.17 3.73 -0.50
C GLU A 15 -15.72 3.49 -0.09
N LEU A 16 -14.97 4.58 0.06
CA LEU A 16 -13.60 4.55 0.55
C LEU A 16 -13.50 5.34 1.85
N SER A 17 -13.09 4.66 2.91
CA SER A 17 -12.82 5.27 4.20
C SER A 17 -11.37 5.75 4.33
N PHE A 18 -11.16 6.82 5.07
CA PHE A 18 -9.85 7.38 5.32
C PHE A 18 -9.84 8.22 6.59
N THR A 19 -8.65 8.49 7.13
CA THR A 19 -8.45 9.53 8.15
C THR A 19 -7.61 10.66 7.60
N ASP A 20 -7.79 11.85 8.15
CA ASP A 20 -7.18 13.08 7.65
C ASP A 20 -6.62 13.91 8.79
N SER A 21 -5.35 14.34 8.68
CA SER A 21 -4.73 15.24 9.67
C SER A 21 -5.36 16.64 9.65
N GLY A 22 -6.03 16.99 8.56
CA GLY A 22 -6.35 18.37 8.20
C GLY A 22 -5.11 19.13 7.71
N PRO A 23 -5.32 20.31 7.09
CA PRO A 23 -4.22 21.17 6.67
C PRO A 23 -3.41 21.71 7.87
N PRO A 24 -2.09 21.92 7.71
CA PRO A 24 -1.33 22.71 8.67
C PRO A 24 -1.91 24.12 8.83
N LEU A 25 -1.88 24.66 10.05
CA LEU A 25 -2.32 26.03 10.31
C LEU A 25 -1.43 27.02 9.57
N ASP A 26 -2.05 28.10 9.06
CA ASP A 26 -1.40 29.22 8.39
C ASP A 26 -0.52 28.86 7.16
N SER A 27 -0.70 27.67 6.59
CA SER A 27 -0.03 27.24 5.36
C SER A 27 -0.99 27.20 4.18
N ASN A 28 -0.53 27.69 3.03
CA ASN A 28 -1.24 27.64 1.75
C ASN A 28 -0.47 26.89 0.66
N ASP A 29 0.66 26.28 1.00
CA ASP A 29 1.56 25.56 0.10
C ASP A 29 1.99 24.19 0.65
N TYR A 30 1.29 23.68 1.66
CA TYR A 30 1.52 22.34 2.21
C TYR A 30 1.31 21.25 1.15
N THR A 31 2.07 20.17 1.26
CA THR A 31 1.84 18.97 0.43
C THR A 31 0.93 17.99 1.17
N THR A 32 -0.09 17.51 0.48
CA THR A 32 -0.95 16.43 0.99
C THR A 32 -0.39 15.07 0.57
N VAL A 33 -0.07 14.22 1.54
CA VAL A 33 0.42 12.86 1.32
C VAL A 33 -0.73 11.88 1.52
N VAL A 34 -1.17 11.25 0.43
CA VAL A 34 -2.14 10.15 0.46
C VAL A 34 -1.37 8.84 0.64
N VAL A 35 -1.61 8.15 1.75
CA VAL A 35 -0.91 6.91 2.13
C VAL A 35 -1.83 5.72 1.87
N ILE A 36 -1.32 4.75 1.11
CA ILE A 36 -1.98 3.50 0.73
C ILE A 36 -1.22 2.34 1.35
N HIS A 37 -1.88 1.60 2.25
CA HIS A 37 -1.28 0.53 3.03
C HIS A 37 -1.05 -0.78 2.23
N GLY A 38 -0.21 -1.63 2.81
CA GLY A 38 0.15 -2.95 2.28
C GLY A 38 -0.85 -4.04 2.61
N SER A 39 -0.47 -5.28 2.36
CA SER A 39 -1.29 -6.46 2.65
C SER A 39 -1.39 -6.76 4.13
N VAL A 40 -2.55 -7.27 4.58
CA VAL A 40 -2.92 -7.57 5.98
C VAL A 40 -2.95 -6.37 6.92
N PHE A 41 -2.14 -5.36 6.67
CA PHE A 41 -2.03 -4.16 7.47
C PHE A 41 -2.93 -3.07 6.92
N ASN A 42 -3.58 -2.29 7.77
CA ASN A 42 -4.52 -1.25 7.34
C ASN A 42 -4.00 0.18 7.58
N ALA A 43 -4.81 1.18 7.19
CA ALA A 43 -4.42 2.58 7.27
C ALA A 43 -4.14 3.06 8.71
N ASN A 44 -4.68 2.39 9.74
CA ASN A 44 -4.50 2.80 11.13
C ASN A 44 -3.05 2.73 11.59
N GLN A 45 -2.24 1.85 10.99
CA GLN A 45 -0.81 1.75 11.29
C GLN A 45 -0.03 3.04 11.02
N PHE A 46 -0.55 3.86 10.12
CA PHE A 46 0.06 5.12 9.74
C PHE A 46 -0.50 6.31 10.51
N GLN A 47 -1.40 6.12 11.49
CA GLN A 47 -2.00 7.23 12.26
C GLN A 47 -0.95 8.10 12.96
N ILE A 48 0.19 7.53 13.33
CA ILE A 48 1.29 8.28 13.91
C ILE A 48 1.80 9.39 12.96
N LEU A 49 1.68 9.21 11.64
CA LEU A 49 2.08 10.21 10.66
C LEU A 49 1.29 11.51 10.80
N HIS A 50 0.01 11.44 11.19
CA HIS A 50 -0.80 12.63 11.45
C HIS A 50 -0.17 13.54 12.51
N GLN A 51 0.50 12.96 13.52
CA GLN A 51 1.12 13.69 14.62
C GLN A 51 2.37 14.46 14.19
N TYR A 52 3.06 13.99 13.15
CA TYR A 52 4.31 14.58 12.66
C TYR A 52 4.12 15.46 11.42
N ALA A 53 3.02 15.29 10.67
CA ALA A 53 2.82 15.90 9.36
C ALA A 53 2.96 17.44 9.37
N HIS A 54 2.28 18.12 10.29
CA HIS A 54 2.22 19.59 10.29
C HIS A 54 3.59 20.25 10.54
N ALA A 55 4.43 19.65 11.38
CA ALA A 55 5.79 20.15 11.63
C ALA A 55 6.68 20.15 10.38
N HIS A 56 6.30 19.39 9.36
CA HIS A 56 6.98 19.30 8.07
C HIS A 56 6.23 19.98 6.93
N ASN A 57 5.23 20.82 7.23
CA ASN A 57 4.34 21.44 6.24
C ASN A 57 3.61 20.40 5.37
N LEU A 58 3.20 19.29 5.97
CA LEU A 58 2.46 18.21 5.32
C LEU A 58 1.05 18.06 5.91
N ARG A 59 0.12 17.61 5.07
CA ARG A 59 -1.16 17.01 5.47
C ARG A 59 -1.08 15.52 5.14
N THR A 60 -1.54 14.64 6.01
CA THR A 60 -1.59 13.20 5.74
C THR A 60 -3.02 12.72 5.62
N VAL A 61 -3.28 11.91 4.59
CA VAL A 61 -4.57 11.26 4.32
C VAL A 61 -4.29 9.76 4.26
N LEU A 62 -4.81 9.00 5.22
CA LEU A 62 -4.55 7.56 5.33
C LEU A 62 -5.75 6.81 4.78
N LEU A 63 -5.61 6.27 3.57
CA LEU A 63 -6.69 5.65 2.81
C LEU A 63 -6.80 4.15 3.13
N HIS A 64 -7.97 3.70 3.55
CA HIS A 64 -8.30 2.28 3.59
C HIS A 64 -8.63 1.79 2.18
N ARG A 65 -7.86 0.82 1.69
CA ARG A 65 -8.11 0.16 0.40
C ARG A 65 -9.46 -0.55 0.40
N ARG A 66 -10.01 -0.81 -0.78
CA ARG A 66 -11.15 -1.74 -0.92
C ARG A 66 -10.78 -3.13 -0.41
N GLY A 67 -11.77 -3.84 0.12
CA GLY A 67 -11.57 -5.15 0.75
C GLY A 67 -11.03 -5.10 2.18
N TYR A 68 -10.83 -3.91 2.75
CA TYR A 68 -10.44 -3.70 4.14
C TYR A 68 -11.58 -3.08 4.94
N ILE A 69 -11.59 -3.28 6.26
CA ILE A 69 -12.61 -2.71 7.15
C ILE A 69 -12.71 -1.19 6.94
N GLY A 70 -13.95 -0.71 6.80
CA GLY A 70 -14.29 0.70 6.57
C GLY A 70 -14.52 1.06 5.10
N SER A 71 -13.95 0.32 4.16
CA SER A 71 -14.13 0.53 2.71
C SER A 71 -14.93 -0.60 2.07
N THR A 72 -15.51 -0.36 0.91
CA THR A 72 -16.36 -1.36 0.23
C THR A 72 -15.56 -2.62 -0.15
N PRO A 73 -16.08 -3.82 0.13
CA PRO A 73 -15.47 -5.06 -0.30
C PRO A 73 -15.49 -5.21 -1.83
N TYR A 74 -14.70 -6.14 -2.35
CA TYR A 74 -14.80 -6.53 -3.75
C TYR A 74 -15.99 -7.48 -3.96
N THR A 75 -16.69 -7.32 -5.08
CA THR A 75 -17.75 -8.25 -5.50
C THR A 75 -17.15 -9.56 -5.99
N SER A 76 -17.96 -10.63 -6.06
CA SER A 76 -17.50 -11.92 -6.59
C SER A 76 -17.03 -11.83 -8.06
N GLU A 77 -17.58 -10.89 -8.85
CA GLU A 77 -17.11 -10.66 -10.23
C GLU A 77 -15.72 -10.03 -10.23
N GLU A 78 -15.51 -8.98 -9.44
CA GLU A 78 -14.19 -8.34 -9.34
C GLU A 78 -13.12 -9.31 -8.81
N LEU A 79 -13.47 -10.17 -7.86
CA LEU A 79 -12.57 -11.22 -7.39
C LEU A 79 -12.26 -12.25 -8.50
N ARG A 80 -13.23 -12.57 -9.37
CA ARG A 80 -12.96 -13.40 -10.56
C ARG A 80 -12.01 -12.69 -11.51
N GLU A 81 -12.19 -11.40 -11.78
CA GLU A 81 -11.31 -10.63 -12.66
C GLU A 81 -9.87 -10.61 -12.13
N ILE A 82 -9.69 -10.35 -10.83
CA ILE A 82 -8.38 -10.43 -10.16
C ILE A 82 -7.78 -11.80 -10.43
N LYS A 83 -8.51 -12.89 -10.13
CA LYS A 83 -8.04 -14.27 -10.31
C LYS A 83 -7.63 -14.61 -11.76
N HIS A 84 -8.14 -13.90 -12.76
CA HIS A 84 -7.76 -14.12 -14.16
C HIS A 84 -6.74 -13.10 -14.68
N GLY A 85 -6.25 -12.19 -13.82
CA GLY A 85 -5.32 -11.14 -14.22
C GLY A 85 -5.92 -10.15 -15.21
N SER A 86 -7.22 -9.87 -15.12
CA SER A 86 -7.91 -8.95 -16.03
C SER A 86 -7.36 -7.52 -15.91
N MET A 87 -7.07 -6.91 -17.06
CA MET A 87 -6.62 -5.52 -17.14
C MET A 87 -7.72 -4.55 -16.71
N GLU A 88 -8.97 -4.86 -17.04
CA GLU A 88 -10.15 -4.07 -16.74
C GLU A 88 -10.33 -3.85 -15.23
N PHE A 89 -9.96 -4.83 -14.40
CA PHE A 89 -9.94 -4.68 -12.95
C PHE A 89 -8.99 -3.57 -12.51
N TRP A 90 -7.76 -3.57 -13.02
CA TRP A 90 -6.74 -2.58 -12.65
C TRP A 90 -7.07 -1.18 -13.20
N GLU A 91 -7.67 -1.10 -14.40
CA GLU A 91 -8.20 0.16 -14.94
C GLU A 91 -9.29 0.74 -14.05
N ARG A 92 -10.25 -0.09 -13.63
CA ARG A 92 -11.34 0.32 -12.75
C ARG A 92 -10.86 0.71 -11.35
N LEU A 93 -9.94 -0.06 -10.77
CA LEU A 93 -9.33 0.27 -9.47
C LEU A 93 -8.58 1.62 -9.52
N SER A 94 -7.89 1.89 -10.61
CA SER A 94 -7.19 3.16 -10.81
C SER A 94 -8.16 4.32 -11.04
N ALA A 95 -9.25 4.10 -11.77
CA ALA A 95 -10.31 5.08 -11.94
C ALA A 95 -10.96 5.44 -10.60
N GLN A 96 -11.17 4.46 -9.72
CA GLN A 96 -11.67 4.68 -8.34
C GLN A 96 -10.68 5.52 -7.51
N LEU A 97 -9.37 5.27 -7.61
CA LEU A 97 -8.37 6.12 -6.96
C LEU A 97 -8.42 7.55 -7.50
N VAL A 98 -8.48 7.71 -8.82
CA VAL A 98 -8.56 9.02 -9.48
C VAL A 98 -9.79 9.82 -9.03
N GLN A 99 -10.95 9.16 -8.92
CA GLN A 99 -12.18 9.77 -8.42
C GLN A 99 -12.05 10.18 -6.95
N PHE A 100 -11.42 9.35 -6.12
CA PHE A 100 -11.11 9.72 -4.73
C PHE A 100 -10.24 10.97 -4.66
N LEU A 101 -9.18 11.04 -5.48
CA LEU A 101 -8.27 12.20 -5.52
C LEU A 101 -8.96 13.46 -6.05
N GLU A 102 -9.84 13.35 -7.05
CA GLU A 102 -10.68 14.46 -7.52
C GLU A 102 -11.54 15.00 -6.38
N MET A 103 -12.27 14.12 -5.68
CA MET A 103 -13.11 14.51 -4.55
C MET A 103 -12.28 15.15 -3.42
N LEU A 104 -11.09 14.60 -3.13
CA LEU A 104 -10.20 15.17 -2.13
C LEU A 104 -9.74 16.58 -2.53
N VAL A 105 -9.32 16.78 -3.78
CA VAL A 105 -8.93 18.10 -4.30
C VAL A 105 -10.07 19.11 -4.19
N GLU A 106 -11.27 18.73 -4.63
CA GLU A 106 -12.42 19.63 -4.70
C GLU A 106 -13.01 19.96 -3.34
N LYS A 107 -13.20 18.95 -2.47
CA LYS A 107 -13.82 19.14 -1.15
C LYS A 107 -12.88 19.77 -0.15
N GLU A 108 -11.62 19.37 -0.18
CA GLU A 108 -10.64 19.75 0.83
C GLU A 108 -9.75 20.92 0.42
N HIS A 109 -10.00 21.50 -0.76
CA HIS A 109 -9.33 22.69 -1.28
C HIS A 109 -7.79 22.56 -1.26
N ILE A 110 -7.30 21.40 -1.73
CA ILE A 110 -5.87 21.10 -1.73
C ILE A 110 -5.11 22.19 -2.51
N PRO A 111 -3.97 22.70 -2.01
CA PRO A 111 -3.15 23.65 -2.74
C PRO A 111 -2.71 23.07 -4.09
N LYS A 112 -2.74 23.90 -5.14
CA LYS A 112 -2.18 23.50 -6.44
C LYS A 112 -0.69 23.22 -6.32
N LEU A 113 -0.22 22.30 -7.15
CA LEU A 113 1.20 22.01 -7.25
C LEU A 113 1.95 23.23 -7.82
N GLN A 114 2.93 23.71 -7.07
CA GLN A 114 3.81 24.79 -7.49
C GLN A 114 5.19 24.19 -7.82
N LYS A 115 5.65 24.43 -9.05
CA LYS A 115 6.98 24.00 -9.51
C LYS A 115 7.84 25.24 -9.74
N THR A 116 8.87 25.39 -8.93
CA THR A 116 9.95 26.37 -9.16
C THR A 116 11.21 25.63 -9.60
N ALA A 117 12.23 26.36 -10.06
CA ALA A 117 13.48 25.77 -10.55
C ALA A 117 14.22 24.94 -9.48
N SER A 118 14.01 25.22 -8.19
CA SER A 118 14.72 24.60 -7.07
C SER A 118 13.82 23.89 -6.06
N HIS A 119 12.50 24.05 -6.16
CA HIS A 119 11.57 23.55 -5.14
C HIS A 119 10.18 23.20 -5.71
N MET A 120 9.57 22.16 -5.16
CA MET A 120 8.18 21.80 -5.39
C MET A 120 7.41 21.86 -4.06
N SER A 121 6.34 22.66 -4.03
CA SER A 121 5.42 22.79 -2.90
C SER A 121 3.97 22.60 -3.36
N GLY A 122 3.05 22.48 -2.40
CA GLY A 122 1.64 22.22 -2.67
C GLY A 122 1.39 20.80 -3.20
N GLY A 123 0.17 20.59 -3.68
CA GLY A 123 -0.23 19.41 -4.42
C GLY A 123 -0.38 18.14 -3.59
N LEU A 124 -0.42 17.03 -4.32
CA LEU A 124 -0.56 15.67 -3.83
C LEU A 124 0.74 14.89 -4.02
N ALA A 125 1.15 14.18 -2.98
CA ALA A 125 2.06 13.06 -3.05
C ALA A 125 1.29 11.78 -2.74
N ILE A 126 1.48 10.72 -3.52
CA ILE A 126 0.83 9.42 -3.29
C ILE A 126 1.90 8.43 -2.87
N MET A 127 1.79 7.91 -1.66
CA MET A 127 2.70 6.92 -1.10
C MET A 127 1.99 5.58 -1.02
N GLY A 128 2.57 4.57 -1.65
CA GLY A 128 2.20 3.18 -1.47
C GLY A 128 3.23 2.52 -0.61
N TRP A 129 2.80 1.73 0.36
CA TRP A 129 3.69 0.81 1.08
C TRP A 129 3.37 -0.63 0.70
N SER A 130 4.41 -1.44 0.45
CA SER A 130 4.24 -2.87 0.15
C SER A 130 3.24 -3.07 -1.00
N ALA A 131 2.20 -3.90 -0.82
CA ALA A 131 1.15 -4.12 -1.82
C ALA A 131 0.38 -2.84 -2.23
N GLY A 132 0.36 -1.79 -1.41
CA GLY A 132 -0.19 -0.48 -1.78
C GLY A 132 0.51 0.14 -2.99
N CYS A 133 1.77 -0.22 -3.25
CA CYS A 133 2.51 0.17 -4.45
C CYS A 133 1.85 -0.33 -5.75
N GLN A 134 1.15 -1.46 -5.73
CA GLN A 134 0.46 -2.01 -6.91
C GLN A 134 -0.58 -1.02 -7.45
N MET A 135 -1.30 -0.33 -6.57
CA MET A 135 -2.32 0.64 -6.95
C MET A 135 -1.72 1.89 -7.61
N ILE A 136 -0.54 2.32 -7.16
CA ILE A 136 0.21 3.41 -7.80
C ILE A 136 0.72 2.97 -9.18
N LEU A 137 1.31 1.77 -9.28
CA LEU A 137 1.82 1.24 -10.53
C LEU A 137 0.69 1.03 -11.56
N ALA A 138 -0.46 0.53 -11.12
CA ALA A 138 -1.67 0.43 -11.93
C ALA A 138 -2.10 1.81 -12.45
N LEU A 139 -2.21 2.82 -11.56
CA LEU A 139 -2.57 4.18 -11.94
C LEU A 139 -1.61 4.77 -13.00
N LEU A 140 -0.31 4.54 -12.84
CA LEU A 140 0.71 4.99 -13.80
C LEU A 140 0.61 4.24 -15.15
N GLY A 141 0.22 2.96 -15.12
CA GLY A 141 0.06 2.12 -16.31
C GLY A 141 -1.20 2.41 -17.12
N VAL A 142 -2.26 2.93 -16.49
CA VAL A 142 -3.59 3.10 -17.12
C VAL A 142 -3.93 4.56 -17.46
N ALA A 143 -2.93 5.44 -17.60
CA ALA A 143 -3.13 6.85 -17.93
C ALA A 143 -3.95 7.10 -19.23
N HIS A 144 -4.06 6.09 -20.10
CA HIS A 144 -4.86 6.13 -21.34
C HIS A 144 -6.19 5.38 -21.26
N SER A 145 -6.57 4.85 -20.09
CA SER A 145 -7.81 4.12 -19.91
C SER A 145 -9.02 5.03 -20.15
N PRO A 146 -10.03 4.59 -20.93
CA PRO A 146 -11.25 5.35 -21.14
C PRO A 146 -12.10 5.51 -19.86
N MET A 147 -11.79 4.74 -18.80
CA MET A 147 -12.45 4.88 -17.49
C MET A 147 -12.03 6.15 -16.74
N ILE A 148 -10.89 6.76 -17.11
CA ILE A 148 -10.43 8.03 -16.56
C ILE A 148 -10.81 9.15 -17.53
N SER A 149 -11.76 9.99 -17.13
CA SER A 149 -12.19 11.09 -17.99
C SER A 149 -11.06 12.10 -18.21
N ASN A 150 -10.97 12.66 -19.42
CA ASN A 150 -9.98 13.69 -19.74
C ASN A 150 -10.10 14.93 -18.83
N LYS A 151 -11.32 15.25 -18.36
CA LYS A 151 -11.54 16.33 -17.40
C LYS A 151 -10.77 16.09 -16.09
N VAL A 152 -10.90 14.90 -15.52
CA VAL A 152 -10.26 14.54 -14.24
C VAL A 152 -8.75 14.45 -14.42
N TYR A 153 -8.30 13.89 -15.54
CA TYR A 153 -6.89 13.82 -15.87
C TYR A 153 -6.24 15.22 -15.91
N VAL A 154 -6.84 16.16 -16.66
CA VAL A 154 -6.37 17.56 -16.75
C VAL A 154 -6.42 18.25 -15.38
N LEU A 155 -7.42 17.97 -14.55
CA LEU A 155 -7.46 18.47 -13.18
C LEU A 155 -6.25 17.99 -12.38
N LEU A 156 -6.06 16.67 -12.27
CA LEU A 156 -5.05 16.05 -11.41
C LEU A 156 -3.62 16.34 -11.86
N GLN A 157 -3.38 16.63 -13.14
CA GLN A 157 -2.07 17.12 -13.61
C GLN A 157 -1.58 18.39 -12.89
N ASN A 158 -2.50 19.19 -12.36
CA ASN A 158 -2.18 20.41 -11.62
C ASN A 158 -1.95 20.17 -10.12
N TYR A 159 -2.14 18.94 -9.62
CA TYR A 159 -2.04 18.62 -8.20
C TYR A 159 -1.03 17.51 -7.92
N ILE A 160 -1.01 16.44 -8.72
CA ILE A 160 -0.12 15.30 -8.44
C ILE A 160 1.32 15.65 -8.80
N GLY A 161 2.17 15.69 -7.77
CA GLY A 161 3.59 16.02 -7.90
C GLY A 161 4.53 14.84 -7.73
N LYS A 162 4.19 13.88 -6.86
CA LYS A 162 5.10 12.81 -6.46
C LYS A 162 4.36 11.48 -6.28
N PHE A 163 5.04 10.41 -6.67
CA PHE A 163 4.68 9.04 -6.34
C PHE A 163 5.82 8.43 -5.53
N LEU A 164 5.51 7.83 -4.38
CA LEU A 164 6.47 7.20 -3.48
C LEU A 164 6.11 5.72 -3.41
N LEU A 165 7.00 4.87 -3.92
CA LEU A 165 6.91 3.42 -3.75
C LEU A 165 7.80 3.05 -2.57
N TYR A 166 7.19 2.79 -1.42
CA TYR A 166 7.92 2.45 -0.20
C TYR A 166 7.91 0.93 0.02
N ASP A 167 9.09 0.33 -0.09
CA ASP A 167 9.30 -1.11 0.03
C ASP A 167 8.35 -1.96 -0.85
N PRO A 168 8.29 -1.70 -2.18
CA PRO A 168 7.43 -2.45 -3.09
C PRO A 168 7.90 -3.90 -3.20
N PRO A 169 7.01 -4.90 -3.06
CA PRO A 169 7.40 -6.29 -3.28
C PRO A 169 7.66 -6.53 -4.76
N TYR A 170 8.50 -7.51 -5.10
CA TYR A 170 8.83 -7.84 -6.49
C TYR A 170 7.58 -8.14 -7.34
N VAL A 171 6.55 -8.76 -6.74
CA VAL A 171 5.27 -9.04 -7.40
C VAL A 171 4.53 -7.77 -7.84
N ALA A 172 4.77 -6.62 -7.20
CA ALA A 172 4.16 -5.35 -7.62
C ALA A 172 4.69 -4.88 -8.98
N PHE A 173 5.90 -5.29 -9.36
CA PHE A 173 6.50 -5.01 -10.66
C PHE A 173 6.20 -6.09 -11.72
N GLY A 174 5.40 -7.10 -11.39
CA GLY A 174 5.12 -8.22 -12.29
C GLY A 174 6.35 -9.12 -12.53
N TYR A 175 7.35 -9.07 -11.64
CA TYR A 175 8.45 -10.03 -11.72
C TYR A 175 7.94 -11.43 -11.41
N PRO A 176 8.40 -12.45 -12.15
CA PRO A 176 8.06 -13.83 -11.85
C PRO A 176 8.54 -14.18 -10.45
N ASP A 177 7.88 -15.15 -9.83
CA ASP A 177 8.41 -15.80 -8.64
C ASP A 177 9.86 -16.20 -8.90
N PRO A 178 10.82 -15.70 -8.09
CA PRO A 178 12.21 -15.78 -8.47
C PRO A 178 12.67 -17.20 -8.80
N LEU A 179 12.11 -18.27 -8.22
CA LEU A 179 12.71 -19.60 -8.32
C LEU A 179 11.73 -20.77 -8.16
N GLU A 180 11.65 -21.67 -9.16
CA GLU A 180 11.04 -23.01 -9.00
C GLU A 180 11.87 -23.93 -8.08
N ASP A 181 13.16 -23.64 -7.89
CA ASP A 181 14.13 -24.52 -7.21
C ASP A 181 14.46 -24.13 -5.76
N ILE A 182 13.92 -23.02 -5.23
CA ILE A 182 14.22 -22.56 -3.87
C ILE A 182 13.03 -22.74 -2.95
N LYS A 183 13.28 -23.49 -1.87
CA LYS A 183 12.31 -23.72 -0.81
C LYS A 183 12.31 -22.55 0.17
N TYR A 184 11.57 -21.50 -0.16
CA TYR A 184 11.25 -20.44 0.79
C TYR A 184 9.77 -20.49 1.15
N TYR A 185 9.47 -20.30 2.43
CA TYR A 185 8.09 -20.31 2.92
C TYR A 185 7.39 -18.99 2.58
N VAL A 186 6.18 -19.07 2.02
CA VAL A 186 5.30 -17.92 1.75
C VAL A 186 3.91 -18.24 2.33
N PRO A 187 3.43 -17.51 3.36
CA PRO A 187 2.14 -17.77 3.99
C PRO A 187 0.96 -17.83 3.00
N TRP A 188 0.96 -16.98 1.97
CA TRP A 188 -0.08 -16.94 0.94
C TRP A 188 -0.27 -18.25 0.16
N LYS A 189 0.75 -19.13 0.15
CA LYS A 189 0.73 -20.41 -0.57
C LYS A 189 0.53 -21.62 0.34
N ASP A 190 0.46 -21.41 1.65
CA ASP A 190 0.27 -22.50 2.61
C ASP A 190 -1.21 -22.88 2.69
N THR A 191 -1.60 -23.94 1.99
CA THR A 191 -2.97 -24.45 1.99
C THR A 191 -3.34 -25.22 3.26
N SER A 192 -2.39 -25.44 4.17
CA SER A 192 -2.64 -26.05 5.48
C SER A 192 -3.03 -25.02 6.55
N LEU A 193 -2.77 -23.73 6.29
CA LEU A 193 -3.16 -22.62 7.15
C LEU A 193 -4.67 -22.33 7.00
N PRO A 194 -5.44 -22.30 8.10
CA PRO A 194 -6.79 -21.77 8.07
C PRO A 194 -6.80 -20.32 7.58
N PRO A 195 -7.77 -19.88 6.76
CA PRO A 195 -7.84 -18.51 6.25
C PRO A 195 -7.81 -17.43 7.34
N GLU A 196 -8.38 -17.70 8.51
CA GLU A 196 -8.40 -16.83 9.67
C GLU A 196 -7.03 -16.63 10.33
N ASP A 197 -6.12 -17.59 10.18
CA ASP A 197 -4.77 -17.54 10.75
C ASP A 197 -3.77 -16.85 9.81
N LEU A 198 -4.16 -16.65 8.54
CA LEU A 198 -3.30 -16.11 7.50
C LEU A 198 -2.79 -14.69 7.80
N PRO A 199 -3.60 -13.74 8.31
CA PRO A 199 -3.11 -12.43 8.74
C PRO A 199 -1.96 -12.53 9.74
N VAL A 200 -2.12 -13.33 10.79
CA VAL A 200 -1.10 -13.51 11.84
C VAL A 200 0.16 -14.14 11.24
N ALA A 201 -0.01 -15.24 10.50
CA ALA A 201 1.11 -15.93 9.86
C ALA A 201 1.89 -15.02 8.89
N PHE A 202 1.18 -14.20 8.11
CA PHE A 202 1.78 -13.22 7.21
C PHE A 202 2.49 -12.10 7.95
N SER A 203 1.82 -11.44 8.91
CA SER A 203 2.38 -10.35 9.70
C SER A 203 3.68 -10.78 10.41
N GLU A 204 3.67 -11.93 11.06
CA GLU A 204 4.87 -12.45 11.71
C GLU A 204 5.96 -12.83 10.70
N TRP A 205 5.60 -13.38 9.53
CA TRP A 205 6.55 -13.73 8.47
C TRP A 205 7.24 -12.50 7.86
N VAL A 206 6.48 -11.46 7.54
CA VAL A 206 7.02 -10.24 6.93
C VAL A 206 7.81 -9.39 7.93
N GLY A 207 7.50 -9.49 9.22
CA GLY A 207 8.27 -8.84 10.29
C GLY A 207 9.53 -9.60 10.73
N SER A 208 9.78 -10.79 10.18
CA SER A 208 10.86 -11.68 10.62
C SER A 208 12.23 -11.27 10.10
N TYR A 209 13.26 -11.62 10.88
CA TYR A 209 14.64 -11.57 10.46
C TYR A 209 15.11 -12.95 9.99
N TYR A 210 15.89 -12.97 8.92
CA TYR A 210 16.51 -14.16 8.36
C TYR A 210 18.02 -14.03 8.51
N ASP A 211 18.69 -15.15 8.79
CA ASP A 211 20.14 -15.16 8.76
C ASP A 211 20.59 -15.07 7.30
N HIS A 212 21.35 -14.01 7.01
CA HIS A 212 21.81 -13.75 5.65
C HIS A 212 23.22 -14.32 5.52
N PRO A 213 23.51 -15.20 4.54
CA PRO A 213 24.77 -15.95 4.40
C PRO A 213 26.01 -15.06 4.26
N TYR A 214 25.82 -13.79 3.88
CA TYR A 214 26.85 -12.74 3.95
C TYR A 214 27.41 -12.52 5.37
N TYR A 215 26.56 -12.57 6.40
CA TYR A 215 26.92 -12.30 7.78
C TYR A 215 27.37 -13.55 8.55
N GLU A 216 27.16 -14.77 8.01
CA GLU A 216 27.36 -16.02 8.74
C GLU A 216 28.78 -16.60 8.68
N HIS A 217 29.62 -16.18 7.72
CA HIS A 217 30.93 -16.79 7.53
C HIS A 217 32.07 -15.78 7.40
N GLU A 218 33.11 -15.95 8.22
CA GLU A 218 34.43 -15.36 8.00
C GLU A 218 35.27 -16.30 7.09
N PRO A 219 35.93 -15.79 6.03
CA PRO A 219 35.92 -14.39 5.62
C PRO A 219 34.62 -14.06 4.88
N ARG A 220 34.03 -12.91 5.25
CA ARG A 220 32.79 -12.41 4.63
C ARG A 220 32.90 -12.47 3.11
N LYS A 221 32.04 -13.23 2.45
CA LYS A 221 31.96 -13.22 0.98
C LYS A 221 31.69 -11.79 0.53
N SER A 222 32.37 -11.30 -0.51
CA SER A 222 32.05 -10.00 -1.13
C SER A 222 30.54 -9.91 -1.43
N PRO A 223 29.89 -8.73 -1.34
CA PRO A 223 28.49 -8.54 -1.74
C PRO A 223 28.18 -9.08 -3.15
N SER A 224 29.20 -9.16 -4.02
CA SER A 224 29.11 -9.72 -5.36
C SER A 224 29.05 -11.25 -5.44
N LEU A 225 29.27 -11.97 -4.33
CA LEU A 225 29.36 -13.44 -4.27
C LEU A 225 28.24 -14.07 -3.44
N THR A 226 27.38 -13.26 -2.82
CA THR A 226 26.23 -13.73 -2.04
C THR A 226 24.96 -13.41 -2.82
N THR A 227 24.17 -14.42 -3.13
CA THR A 227 22.93 -14.29 -3.89
C THR A 227 21.72 -14.64 -3.03
N ILE A 228 20.52 -14.25 -3.47
CA ILE A 228 19.26 -14.70 -2.83
C ILE A 228 19.16 -16.24 -2.80
N HIS A 229 19.89 -16.93 -3.68
CA HIS A 229 19.92 -18.39 -3.72
C HIS A 229 20.67 -19.05 -2.57
N ASP A 230 21.52 -18.28 -1.89
CA ASP A 230 22.29 -18.75 -0.75
C ASP A 230 21.51 -18.61 0.58
N LEU A 231 20.32 -17.97 0.56
CA LEU A 231 19.49 -17.81 1.75
C LEU A 231 18.85 -19.13 2.15
N ASP A 232 19.01 -19.51 3.41
CA ASP A 232 18.16 -20.54 3.99
C ASP A 232 16.76 -19.95 4.19
N GLY A 233 15.85 -20.24 3.26
CA GLY A 233 14.44 -19.80 3.29
C GLY A 233 13.53 -20.67 4.15
N LEU A 234 14.10 -21.69 4.81
CA LEU A 234 13.42 -22.67 5.66
C LEU A 234 13.29 -22.28 7.15
N PRO A 235 14.21 -21.52 7.77
CA PRO A 235 14.10 -21.17 9.18
C PRO A 235 12.89 -20.25 9.38
N LYS A 236 11.94 -20.78 10.16
CA LYS A 236 10.98 -19.96 10.88
C LYS A 236 11.78 -19.07 11.82
N ARG A 237 11.87 -17.80 11.45
CA ARG A 237 11.88 -16.60 12.30
C ARG A 237 12.86 -16.64 13.49
N LYS A 238 13.67 -15.59 13.66
CA LYS A 238 14.19 -15.30 15.00
C LYS A 238 13.01 -15.09 15.97
N ALA A 239 13.19 -15.47 17.23
CA ALA A 239 12.15 -15.37 18.28
C ALA A 239 11.64 -13.93 18.46
N GLU A 240 12.46 -12.94 18.09
CA GLU A 240 12.11 -11.53 18.05
C GLU A 240 11.89 -11.10 16.59
N ASN A 241 10.71 -10.56 16.30
CA ASN A 241 10.37 -9.95 15.01
C ASN A 241 9.97 -8.48 15.24
N SER A 242 9.85 -7.68 14.18
CA SER A 242 9.53 -6.24 14.33
C SER A 242 8.19 -6.00 15.06
N LEU A 243 7.23 -6.91 14.90
CA LEU A 243 5.91 -6.87 15.54
C LEU A 243 5.91 -7.34 17.00
N ALA A 244 6.99 -7.93 17.50
CA ALA A 244 7.10 -8.37 18.88
C ALA A 244 7.09 -7.17 19.86
N SER A 245 7.45 -5.99 19.36
CA SER A 245 7.39 -4.73 20.11
C SER A 245 5.98 -4.14 20.22
N TRP A 246 5.02 -4.62 19.44
CA TRP A 246 3.66 -4.07 19.40
C TRP A 246 2.81 -4.65 20.51
N SER A 247 2.01 -3.78 21.13
CA SER A 247 0.95 -4.19 22.06
C SER A 247 -0.16 -4.95 21.32
N ASP A 248 -0.98 -5.70 22.07
CA ASP A 248 -2.13 -6.39 21.50
C ASP A 248 -3.16 -5.39 20.92
N GLU A 249 -3.25 -4.20 21.49
CA GLU A 249 -4.11 -3.11 21.01
C GLU A 249 -3.61 -2.55 19.67
N GLU A 250 -2.29 -2.36 19.51
CA GLU A 250 -1.68 -1.92 18.25
C GLU A 250 -1.88 -2.96 17.15
N LYS A 251 -1.70 -4.25 17.48
CA LYS A 251 -1.97 -5.36 16.56
C LYS A 251 -3.43 -5.40 16.15
N ALA A 252 -4.36 -5.37 17.11
CA ALA A 252 -5.80 -5.41 16.82
C ALA A 252 -6.28 -4.20 15.99
N MET A 253 -5.63 -3.05 16.14
CA MET A 253 -5.97 -1.85 15.38
C MET A 253 -5.39 -1.86 13.97
N GLY A 254 -4.16 -2.31 13.83
CA GLY A 254 -3.37 -2.19 12.60
C GLY A 254 -3.36 -3.41 11.69
N ILE A 255 -3.71 -4.59 12.20
CA ILE A 255 -3.74 -5.86 11.45
C ILE A 255 -5.20 -6.22 11.21
N GLU A 256 -5.54 -6.52 9.97
CA GLU A 256 -6.88 -6.98 9.62
C GLU A 256 -7.14 -8.35 10.25
N PRO A 257 -8.33 -8.57 10.83
CA PRO A 257 -8.70 -9.85 11.42
C PRO A 257 -8.88 -10.96 10.37
N GLN A 258 -9.05 -10.59 9.09
CA GLN A 258 -9.18 -11.52 7.97
C GLN A 258 -8.38 -10.98 6.79
N ALA A 259 -7.66 -11.85 6.10
CA ALA A 259 -7.01 -11.46 4.86
C ALA A 259 -8.08 -11.19 3.81
N GLY A 260 -7.99 -10.07 3.11
CA GLY A 260 -8.91 -9.79 2.00
C GLY A 260 -8.73 -10.86 0.91
N GLU A 261 -9.84 -11.43 0.43
CA GLU A 261 -9.79 -12.46 -0.64
C GLU A 261 -9.01 -11.98 -1.87
N ALA A 262 -9.13 -10.69 -2.20
CA ALA A 262 -8.38 -10.07 -3.28
C ALA A 262 -6.85 -10.17 -3.09
N GLU A 263 -6.34 -10.12 -1.85
CA GLU A 263 -4.91 -10.18 -1.56
C GLU A 263 -4.35 -11.57 -1.75
N VAL A 264 -5.10 -12.58 -1.30
CA VAL A 264 -4.75 -13.99 -1.52
C VAL A 264 -4.65 -14.24 -3.01
N LEU A 265 -5.60 -13.71 -3.79
CA LEU A 265 -5.55 -13.83 -5.24
C LEU A 265 -4.32 -13.10 -5.81
N THR A 266 -4.11 -11.81 -5.54
CA THR A 266 -2.97 -11.06 -6.10
C THR A 266 -1.60 -11.61 -5.70
N CYS A 267 -1.45 -12.23 -4.54
CA CYS A 267 -0.19 -12.80 -4.07
C CYS A 267 0.08 -14.24 -4.54
N VAL A 268 -0.95 -14.94 -5.05
CA VAL A 268 -0.86 -16.33 -5.52
C VAL A 268 -0.91 -16.44 -7.04
N LEU A 269 -1.33 -15.37 -7.73
CA LEU A 269 -1.43 -15.32 -9.19
C LEU A 269 -0.05 -15.43 -9.87
N ARG A 270 -0.04 -16.20 -10.96
CA ARG A 270 1.09 -16.49 -11.85
C ARG A 270 0.83 -15.88 -13.22
#